data_AF-S0FIQ0-F1
#
_entry.id   AF-S0FIQ0-F1
#
_cell.length_a   1.000
_cell.length_b   1.000
_cell.length_c   1.000
_cell.angle_alpha   90.00
_cell.angle_beta   90.00
_cell.angle_gamma   90.00
#
_symmetry.space_group_name_H-M   'P 1'
#
loop_
_entity.id
_entity.type
_entity.pdbx_description
1 polymer ?
#
loop_
_entity_poly.entity_id
_entity_poly.type
_entity_poly.pdbx_seq_one_letter_code
_entity_poly.pdbx_strand_id
1 'polypeptide(L)'
;MESKEKNKSRRLSILKLVNSAICDMEQFPKKMLKYATPATLTVLAIATVLFVANKTSSNFSSVFEFTTTTLISNSIFVLAEFIIASLVIDIIIKKRSQ
;
A
#
# COMPACT_ATOMS: atom_id res chain seq x y z
N MET A 1 33.18 29.46 8.88
CA MET A 1 33.06 28.34 7.92
C MET A 1 32.65 27.01 8.60
N GLU A 2 33.04 26.76 9.85
CA GLU A 2 32.73 25.52 10.60
C GLU A 2 31.24 25.14 10.72
N SER A 3 30.32 26.11 10.81
CA SER A 3 28.88 25.84 10.95
C SER A 3 28.26 25.12 9.74
N LYS A 4 28.71 25.45 8.51
CA LYS A 4 28.23 24.79 7.28
C LYS A 4 28.74 23.35 7.14
N GLU A 5 29.97 23.09 7.60
CA GLU A 5 30.61 21.79 7.51
C GLU A 5 30.02 20.78 8.51
N LYS A 6 29.72 21.24 9.74
CA LYS A 6 29.03 20.44 10.77
C LYS A 6 27.61 20.06 10.34
N ASN A 7 26.89 20.95 9.65
CA ASN A 7 25.55 20.68 9.11
C ASN A 7 25.59 19.66 7.96
N LYS A 8 26.57 19.78 7.06
CA LYS A 8 26.77 18.83 5.95
C LYS A 8 27.08 17.41 6.46
N SER A 9 27.97 17.29 7.46
CA SER A 9 28.31 16.01 8.10
C SER A 9 27.09 15.35 8.77
N ARG A 10 26.26 16.15 9.47
CA ARG A 10 25.03 15.66 10.11
C ARG A 10 23.97 15.18 9.11
N ARG A 11 23.81 15.86 7.97
CA ARG A 11 22.92 15.40 6.89
C ARG A 11 23.42 14.09 6.28
N LEU A 12 24.73 13.96 6.11
CA LEU A 12 25.35 12.75 5.57
C LEU A 12 25.16 11.53 6.50
N SER A 13 25.25 11.73 7.82
CA SER A 13 25.02 10.64 8.78
C SER A 13 23.55 10.21 8.83
N ILE A 14 22.61 11.15 8.78
CA ILE A 14 21.17 10.84 8.69
C ILE A 14 20.87 10.07 7.40
N LEU A 15 21.40 10.50 6.25
CA LEU A 15 21.22 9.81 4.98
C LEU A 15 21.78 8.37 5.01
N LYS A 16 22.94 8.15 5.63
CA LYS A 16 23.49 6.80 5.83
C LYS A 16 22.60 5.94 6.71
N LEU A 17 22.06 6.51 7.79
CA LEU A 17 21.20 5.80 8.73
C LEU A 17 19.87 5.40 8.09
N VAL A 18 19.25 6.32 7.33
CA VAL A 18 18.05 6.04 6.52
C VAL A 18 18.36 5.00 5.45
N ASN A 19 19.52 5.08 4.79
CA ASN A 19 19.90 4.12 3.77
C ASN A 19 20.07 2.69 4.33
N SER A 20 20.73 2.56 5.48
CA SER A 20 20.88 1.27 6.17
C SER A 20 19.52 0.67 6.52
N ALA A 21 18.64 1.49 7.10
CA ALA A 21 17.30 1.05 7.49
C ALA A 21 16.45 0.61 6.28
N ILE A 22 16.63 1.22 5.11
CA ILE A 22 15.94 0.84 3.87
C ILE A 22 16.48 -0.49 3.31
N CYS A 23 17.80 -0.73 3.37
CA CYS A 23 18.37 -2.01 2.94
C CYS A 23 17.93 -3.17 3.85
N ASP A 24 17.79 -2.93 5.16
CA ASP A 24 17.28 -3.94 6.10
C ASP A 24 15.79 -4.31 5.85
N MET A 25 15.09 -3.54 5.02
CA MET A 25 13.69 -3.75 4.65
C MET A 25 13.49 -4.55 3.36
N GLU A 26 14.49 -5.27 2.83
CA GLU A 26 14.36 -6.08 1.60
C GLU A 26 13.14 -7.04 1.59
N GLN A 27 12.71 -7.53 2.76
CA GLN A 27 11.53 -8.40 2.85
C GLN A 27 10.20 -7.64 2.91
N PHE A 28 10.23 -6.33 3.15
CA PHE A 28 9.05 -5.48 3.34
C PHE A 28 8.11 -5.49 2.12
N PRO A 29 8.55 -5.22 0.88
CA PRO A 29 7.66 -5.25 -0.28
C PRO A 29 7.02 -6.63 -0.50
N LYS A 30 7.77 -7.71 -0.30
CA LYS A 30 7.24 -9.09 -0.33
C LYS A 30 6.17 -9.33 0.73
N LYS A 31 6.38 -8.85 1.96
CA LYS A 31 5.40 -8.97 3.06
C LYS A 31 4.16 -8.12 2.79
N MET A 32 4.32 -6.89 2.31
CA MET A 32 3.20 -6.02 1.89
C MET A 32 2.27 -6.75 0.92
N LEU A 33 2.83 -7.30 -0.18
CA LEU A 33 2.04 -8.03 -1.17
C LEU A 33 1.39 -9.30 -0.60
N LYS A 34 2.13 -10.04 0.23
CA LYS A 34 1.65 -11.30 0.83
C LYS A 34 0.41 -11.11 1.72
N TYR A 35 0.34 -10.00 2.47
CA TYR A 35 -0.77 -9.76 3.39
C TYR A 35 -1.85 -8.84 2.81
N ALA A 36 -1.49 -7.83 2.03
CA ALA A 36 -2.46 -6.91 1.45
C ALA A 36 -3.34 -7.61 0.41
N THR A 37 -2.75 -8.39 -0.50
CA THR A 37 -3.49 -9.07 -1.57
C THR A 37 -4.67 -9.91 -1.04
N PRO A 38 -4.48 -10.87 -0.09
CA PRO A 38 -5.60 -11.66 0.43
C PRO A 38 -6.58 -10.83 1.26
N ALA A 39 -6.10 -9.80 1.98
CA ALA A 39 -6.98 -8.91 2.73
C ALA A 39 -7.92 -8.13 1.80
N THR A 40 -7.40 -7.52 0.74
CA THR A 40 -8.21 -6.75 -0.20
C THR A 40 -9.14 -7.64 -1.02
N LEU A 41 -8.70 -8.84 -1.40
CA LEU A 41 -9.56 -9.86 -2.03
C LEU A 41 -10.72 -10.27 -1.12
N THR A 42 -10.46 -10.43 0.18
CA THR A 42 -11.52 -10.78 1.16
C THR A 42 -12.55 -9.65 1.26
N VAL A 43 -12.09 -8.40 1.36
CA VAL A 43 -12.98 -7.23 1.39
C VAL A 43 -13.78 -7.13 0.10
N LEU A 44 -13.14 -7.34 -1.05
CA LEU A 44 -13.80 -7.31 -2.36
C LEU A 44 -14.87 -8.40 -2.48
N ALA A 45 -14.57 -9.62 -2.02
CA ALA A 45 -15.52 -10.72 -2.01
C ALA A 45 -16.73 -10.40 -1.12
N ILE A 46 -16.51 -9.89 0.10
CA ILE A 46 -17.59 -9.47 1.01
C ILE A 46 -18.44 -8.37 0.36
N ALA A 47 -17.81 -7.33 -0.18
CA ALA A 47 -18.52 -6.22 -0.81
C ALA A 47 -19.35 -6.67 -2.01
N THR A 48 -18.84 -7.61 -2.80
CA THR A 48 -19.56 -8.20 -3.95
C THR A 48 -20.74 -9.04 -3.49
N VAL A 49 -20.58 -9.87 -2.45
CA VAL A 49 -21.69 -10.65 -1.87
C VAL A 49 -22.78 -9.72 -1.34
N LEU A 50 -22.41 -8.65 -0.64
CA LEU A 50 -23.36 -7.65 -0.15
C LEU A 50 -24.09 -6.95 -1.32
N PHE A 51 -23.37 -6.58 -2.37
CA PHE A 51 -23.97 -5.99 -3.56
C PHE A 51 -25.01 -6.91 -4.20
N VAL A 52 -24.66 -8.19 -4.42
CA VAL A 52 -25.57 -9.19 -4.99
C VAL A 52 -26.77 -9.41 -4.06
N ALA A 53 -26.54 -9.57 -2.76
CA ALA A 53 -27.62 -9.75 -1.78
C ALA A 53 -28.62 -8.58 -1.79
N ASN A 54 -28.14 -7.35 -1.91
CA ASN A 54 -28.99 -6.16 -2.02
C ASN A 54 -29.76 -6.11 -3.34
N LYS A 55 -29.17 -6.56 -4.45
CA LYS A 55 -29.85 -6.68 -5.75
C LYS A 55 -30.92 -7.76 -5.77
N THR A 56 -30.73 -8.87 -5.05
CA THR A 56 -31.69 -9.98 -4.99
C THR A 56 -32.74 -9.83 -3.88
N SER A 57 -32.53 -8.91 -2.93
CA SER A 57 -33.46 -8.64 -1.85
C SER A 57 -34.72 -7.96 -2.37
N SER A 58 -35.88 -8.34 -1.81
CA SER A 58 -37.14 -7.63 -2.06
C SER A 58 -37.14 -6.21 -1.50
N ASN A 59 -36.25 -5.91 -0.54
CA ASN A 59 -36.03 -4.59 0.05
C ASN A 59 -34.77 -3.95 -0.53
N PHE A 60 -34.78 -3.74 -1.84
CA PHE A 60 -33.69 -3.06 -2.53
C PHE A 60 -33.43 -1.66 -1.96
N SER A 61 -32.17 -1.36 -1.65
CA SER A 61 -31.73 -0.03 -1.23
C SER A 61 -30.69 0.54 -2.18
N SER A 62 -31.00 1.68 -2.80
CA SER A 62 -30.09 2.42 -3.68
C SER A 62 -28.87 2.97 -2.92
N VAL A 63 -29.05 3.38 -1.66
CA VAL A 63 -27.96 3.84 -0.78
C VAL A 63 -26.98 2.70 -0.51
N PHE A 64 -27.51 1.50 -0.27
CA PHE A 64 -26.68 0.33 -0.05
C PHE A 64 -25.94 -0.10 -1.33
N GLU A 65 -26.60 -0.01 -2.49
CA GLU A 65 -25.96 -0.25 -3.79
C GLU A 65 -24.81 0.73 -4.05
N PHE A 66 -25.03 2.03 -3.83
CA PHE A 66 -23.99 3.05 -3.97
C PHE A 66 -22.81 2.81 -3.03
N THR A 67 -23.10 2.47 -1.77
CA THR A 67 -22.08 2.18 -0.75
C THR A 67 -21.24 0.97 -1.13
N THR A 68 -21.88 -0.14 -1.52
CA THR A 68 -21.18 -1.37 -1.90
C THR A 68 -20.38 -1.19 -3.19
N THR A 69 -20.92 -0.49 -4.19
CA THR A 69 -20.20 -0.17 -5.44
C THR A 69 -18.98 0.70 -5.18
N THR A 70 -19.11 1.72 -4.33
CA THR A 70 -17.99 2.59 -3.94
C THR A 70 -16.92 1.79 -3.18
N LEU A 71 -17.34 0.90 -2.28
CA LEU A 71 -16.43 0.02 -1.54
C LEU A 71 -15.67 -0.93 -2.47
N ILE A 72 -16.33 -1.51 -3.46
CA ILE A 72 -15.71 -2.36 -4.50
C ILE A 72 -14.66 -1.55 -5.26
N SER A 73 -15.04 -0.39 -5.80
CA SER A 73 -14.15 0.47 -6.59
C SER A 73 -12.91 0.88 -5.78
N ASN A 74 -13.11 1.37 -4.56
CA ASN A 74 -12.02 1.83 -3.70
C ASN A 74 -11.09 0.68 -3.30
N SER A 75 -11.62 -0.52 -3.08
CA SER A 75 -10.80 -1.69 -2.76
C SER A 75 -9.84 -2.03 -3.91
N ILE A 76 -10.29 -1.91 -5.17
CA ILE A 76 -9.44 -2.13 -6.36
C ILE A 76 -8.37 -1.05 -6.46
N PHE A 77 -8.72 0.23 -6.26
CA PHE A 77 -7.75 1.33 -6.28
C PHE A 77 -6.68 1.16 -5.21
N VAL A 78 -7.07 0.87 -3.97
CA VAL A 78 -6.12 0.66 -2.86
C VAL A 78 -5.19 -0.52 -3.16
N LEU A 79 -5.71 -1.64 -3.71
CA LEU A 79 -4.88 -2.77 -4.10
C LEU A 79 -3.86 -2.39 -5.17
N ALA A 80 -4.29 -1.66 -6.21
CA ALA A 80 -3.41 -1.20 -7.27
C ALA A 80 -2.30 -0.29 -6.76
N GLU A 81 -2.65 0.70 -5.92
CA GLU A 81 -1.66 1.59 -5.27
C GLU A 81 -0.67 0.80 -4.42
N PHE A 82 -1.14 -0.22 -3.69
CA PHE A 82 -0.27 -1.05 -2.86
C PHE A 82 0.71 -1.90 -3.68
N ILE A 83 0.26 -2.43 -4.82
CA ILE A 83 1.11 -3.19 -5.74
C ILE A 83 2.18 -2.26 -6.33
N ILE A 84 1.78 -1.07 -6.80
CA ILE A 84 2.71 -0.08 -7.38
C ILE A 84 3.72 0.37 -6.31
N ALA A 85 3.26 0.74 -5.12
CA ALA A 85 4.11 1.18 -4.02
C ALA A 85 5.12 0.09 -3.62
N SER A 86 4.66 -1.16 -3.53
CA SER A 86 5.53 -2.30 -3.22
C SER A 86 6.60 -2.51 -4.30
N LEU A 87 6.23 -2.40 -5.59
CA LEU A 87 7.18 -2.52 -6.70
C LEU A 87 8.22 -1.39 -6.69
N VAL A 88 7.78 -0.15 -6.47
CA VAL A 88 8.66 1.03 -6.39
C VAL A 88 9.66 0.86 -5.25
N ILE A 89 9.20 0.40 -4.08
CA ILE A 89 10.07 0.13 -2.93
C ILE A 89 11.07 -0.99 -3.25
N ASP A 90 10.62 -2.10 -3.86
CA ASP A 90 11.51 -3.21 -4.27
C ASP A 90 12.62 -2.73 -5.23
N ILE A 91 12.28 -1.90 -6.22
CA ILE A 91 13.25 -1.32 -7.16
C ILE A 91 14.24 -0.40 -6.44
N ILE A 92 13.77 0.46 -5.53
CA ILE A 92 14.63 1.38 -4.78
C ILE A 92 15.61 0.61 -3.89
N ILE A 93 15.13 -0.43 -3.19
CA ILE A 93 15.96 -1.26 -2.32
C ILE A 93 17.00 -2.02 -3.16
N LYS A 94 16.59 -2.69 -4.24
CA LYS A 94 17.53 -3.43 -5.11
C LYS A 94 18.59 -2.53 -5.74
N LYS A 95 18.21 -1.34 -6.20
CA LYS A 95 19.15 -0.37 -6.79
C LYS A 95 20.16 0.18 -5.77
N ARG A 96 19.86 0.11 -4.47
CA ARG A 96 20.73 0.57 -3.38
C ARG A 96 21.59 -0.53 -2.77
N SER A 97 21.20 -1.80 -2.98
CA SER A 97 21.93 -3.00 -2.56
C SER A 97 23.04 -3.38 -3.56
N GLN A 98 22.93 -2.94 -4.83
CA GLN A 98 24.00 -2.96 -5.84
C GLN A 98 24.91 -1.73 -5.74
#